data_AF-A0A917CK66-F1
#
_entry.id   AF-A0A917CK66-F1
#
_cell.length_a   1.000
_cell.length_b   1.000
_cell.length_c   1.000
_cell.angle_alpha   90.00
_cell.angle_beta   90.00
_cell.angle_gamma   90.00
#
_symmetry.space_group_name_H-M   'P 1'
#
loop_
_entity.id
_entity.type
_entity.pdbx_description
1 polymer ?
#
loop_
_entity_poly.entity_id
_entity_poly.type
_entity_poly.pdbx_seq_one_letter_code
_entity_poly.pdbx_strand_id
1 'polypeptide(L)'
;MVRLITIGPGEAFWSVYGHTALAIDNQVYAFGYFDFDADNLFKAFLLNDMNYAMGISELSDELYWAQHHERPFTEQVLELSTGAVQQLKQQLAQHYLPENRRYRYDYFANNCATKVRDFLNQATDGELYQRAQALSPYSYADLTLPAHHQSAMRFGLAVGFGYQAYQKISYWQAMAFPLVIKDFFSHQMADAVTYEAVIYQPPADSWELLKNHAFYLVLLTVLLLAWSIKSLRSYAITVWFYVASLIGVGLLLLWWVLPHPMADGNFNVLLFNPLLFLLVLRKQSLFMTALLGISLFVWLGFAWYWGAWYLVPLMFLHVLFLVTRWQQSS
;
A
#
# COMPACT_ATOMS: atom_id res chain seq x y z
N MET A 1 16.28 12.81 26.04
CA MET A 1 14.83 12.55 25.89
C MET A 1 14.61 11.72 24.64
N VAL A 2 13.80 10.66 24.69
CA VAL A 2 13.46 9.84 23.51
C VAL A 2 12.07 10.21 23.00
N ARG A 3 11.95 10.42 21.69
CA ARG A 3 10.71 10.82 21.03
C ARG A 3 10.44 9.91 19.84
N LEU A 4 9.22 9.41 19.73
CA LEU A 4 8.70 8.81 18.51
C LEU A 4 8.16 9.92 17.62
N ILE A 5 8.75 10.07 16.44
CA ILE A 5 8.31 11.03 15.43
C ILE A 5 7.41 10.30 14.45
N THR A 6 6.28 10.92 14.10
CA THR A 6 5.42 10.45 13.01
C THR A 6 5.17 11.58 12.03
N ILE A 7 5.56 11.36 10.78
CA ILE A 7 5.28 12.25 9.66
C ILE A 7 4.16 11.61 8.83
N GLY A 8 3.03 12.30 8.69
CA GLY A 8 1.85 11.80 7.98
C GLY A 8 2.10 11.55 6.48
N PRO A 9 1.12 10.95 5.76
CA PRO A 9 1.20 10.69 4.32
C PRO A 9 1.69 11.89 3.49
N GLY A 10 2.48 11.62 2.45
CA GLY A 10 2.94 12.63 1.49
C GLY A 10 2.50 12.35 0.05
N GLU A 11 2.70 13.32 -0.84
CA GLU A 11 2.29 13.27 -2.25
C GLU A 11 3.08 12.26 -3.08
N ALA A 12 4.34 11.95 -2.74
CA ALA A 12 5.17 11.05 -3.53
C ALA A 12 4.91 9.58 -3.18
N PHE A 13 5.06 8.67 -4.15
CA PHE A 13 4.74 7.25 -3.98
C PHE A 13 5.51 6.56 -2.84
N TRP A 14 6.76 6.97 -2.59
CA TRP A 14 7.58 6.43 -1.48
C TRP A 14 7.21 7.00 -0.11
N SER A 15 6.39 8.05 -0.06
CA SER A 15 5.96 8.73 1.18
C SER A 15 4.47 8.59 1.48
N VAL A 16 3.72 7.88 0.62
CA VAL A 16 2.26 7.85 0.61
C VAL A 16 1.62 7.25 1.88
N TYR A 17 2.40 6.55 2.70
CA TYR A 17 1.96 5.95 3.96
C TYR A 17 2.56 6.59 5.21
N GLY A 18 3.28 7.70 5.01
CA GLY A 18 3.95 8.40 6.08
C GLY A 18 5.37 7.91 6.33
N HIS A 19 5.96 8.40 7.42
CA HIS A 19 7.27 8.00 7.91
C HIS A 19 7.29 8.06 9.44
N THR A 20 8.14 7.23 10.07
CA THR A 20 8.36 7.29 11.52
C THR A 20 9.84 7.07 11.83
N ALA A 21 10.31 7.74 12.88
CA ALA A 21 11.70 7.77 13.29
C ALA A 21 11.80 7.97 14.82
N LEU A 22 13.00 7.76 15.37
CA LEU A 22 13.29 8.02 16.78
C LEU A 22 14.16 9.27 16.90
N ALA A 23 13.71 10.28 17.64
CA ALA A 23 14.56 11.37 18.09
C ALA A 23 15.14 11.04 19.46
N ILE A 24 16.45 11.17 19.61
CA ILE A 24 17.10 11.17 20.91
C ILE A 24 17.79 12.52 21.08
N ASP A 25 17.24 13.33 21.98
CA ASP A 25 17.54 14.76 22.04
C ASP A 25 17.27 15.36 20.65
N ASN A 26 18.21 16.08 20.02
CA ASN A 26 17.96 16.67 18.69
C ASN A 26 18.29 15.75 17.50
N GLN A 27 18.95 14.61 17.74
CA GLN A 27 19.32 13.69 16.66
C GLN A 27 18.17 12.74 16.33
N VAL A 28 17.79 12.70 15.07
CA VAL A 28 16.78 11.80 14.52
C VAL A 28 17.46 10.61 13.87
N TYR A 29 17.04 9.43 14.27
CA TYR A 29 17.46 8.14 13.72
C TYR A 29 16.32 7.60 12.87
N ALA A 30 16.48 7.73 11.56
CA ALA A 30 15.48 7.36 10.57
C ALA A 30 15.98 6.20 9.69
N PHE A 31 15.01 5.43 9.19
CA PHE A 31 15.24 4.28 8.33
C PHE A 31 14.47 4.50 7.04
N GLY A 32 14.94 3.98 5.92
CA GLY A 32 14.20 4.10 4.67
C GLY A 32 14.84 5.08 3.68
N TYR A 33 16.12 5.44 3.87
CA TYR A 33 16.88 6.14 2.84
C TYR A 33 17.29 5.16 1.74
N PHE A 34 17.11 5.54 0.48
CA PHE A 34 17.55 4.73 -0.65
C PHE A 34 18.11 5.61 -1.76
N ASP A 35 18.90 4.99 -2.62
CA ASP A 35 19.51 5.64 -3.77
C ASP A 35 18.66 5.36 -5.02
N PHE A 36 18.10 6.41 -5.62
CA PHE A 36 17.32 6.31 -6.85
C PHE A 36 18.20 6.02 -8.08
N ASP A 37 19.50 6.33 -7.99
CA ASP A 37 20.46 6.15 -9.08
C ASP A 37 21.16 4.78 -9.01
N ALA A 38 20.72 3.90 -8.09
CA ALA A 38 21.23 2.54 -8.02
C ALA A 38 20.92 1.77 -9.32
N ASP A 39 21.97 1.25 -9.96
CA ASP A 39 21.85 0.39 -11.14
C ASP A 39 20.81 -0.72 -10.90
N ASN A 40 19.84 -0.84 -11.81
CA ASN A 40 18.78 -1.86 -11.80
C ASN A 40 17.63 -1.72 -10.78
N LEU A 41 17.31 -0.50 -10.31
CA LEU A 41 16.16 -0.23 -9.42
C LEU A 41 14.86 -0.98 -9.81
N PHE A 42 14.48 -0.94 -11.09
CA PHE A 42 13.27 -1.60 -11.59
C PHE A 42 13.34 -3.14 -11.47
N LYS A 43 14.50 -3.74 -11.75
CA LYS A 43 14.70 -5.18 -11.61
C LYS A 43 14.68 -5.60 -10.13
N ALA A 44 15.33 -4.82 -9.27
CA ALA A 44 15.32 -5.05 -7.83
C ALA A 44 13.89 -4.97 -7.27
N PHE A 45 13.08 -4.02 -7.74
CA PHE A 45 11.66 -3.94 -7.39
C PHE A 45 10.87 -5.18 -7.85
N LEU A 46 11.00 -5.58 -9.13
CA LEU A 46 10.30 -6.76 -9.66
C LEU A 46 10.64 -8.04 -8.90
N LEU A 47 11.90 -8.18 -8.46
CA LEU A 47 12.41 -9.34 -7.73
C LEU A 47 12.29 -9.21 -6.19
N ASN A 48 11.71 -8.12 -5.68
CA ASN A 48 11.58 -7.83 -4.25
C ASN A 48 12.93 -7.84 -3.49
N ASP A 49 13.96 -7.21 -4.08
CA ASP A 49 15.36 -7.16 -3.59
C ASP A 49 15.87 -5.71 -3.44
N MET A 50 15.01 -4.85 -2.94
CA MET A 50 15.35 -3.45 -2.71
C MET A 50 16.23 -3.31 -1.45
N ASN A 51 17.26 -2.46 -1.50
CA ASN A 51 18.15 -2.23 -0.36
C ASN A 51 18.07 -0.76 0.09
N TYR A 52 17.79 -0.57 1.37
CA TYR A 52 17.61 0.73 2.01
C TYR A 52 18.62 0.89 3.13
N ALA A 53 18.76 2.10 3.64
CA ALA A 53 19.71 2.46 4.68
C ALA A 53 19.07 3.23 5.83
N MET A 54 19.71 3.13 6.98
CA MET A 54 19.55 4.02 8.12
C MET A 54 20.32 5.33 7.89
N GLY A 55 19.74 6.45 8.32
CA GLY A 55 20.34 7.77 8.30
C GLY A 55 20.11 8.52 9.61
N ILE A 56 20.91 9.57 9.81
CA ILE A 56 20.80 10.48 10.96
C ILE A 56 20.60 11.89 10.44
N SER A 57 19.63 12.60 10.99
CA SER A 57 19.30 13.99 10.68
C SER A 57 19.05 14.78 11.98
N GLU A 58 18.92 16.10 11.85
CA GLU A 58 18.48 16.95 12.96
C GLU A 58 16.96 17.07 12.98
N LEU A 59 16.36 17.11 14.18
CA LEU A 59 14.91 17.22 14.33
C LEU A 59 14.32 18.46 13.64
N SER A 60 15.04 19.58 13.68
CA SER A 60 14.63 20.81 13.01
C SER A 60 14.52 20.62 11.49
N ASP A 61 15.39 19.80 10.90
CA ASP A 61 15.41 19.56 9.47
C ASP A 61 14.24 18.65 9.06
N GLU A 62 13.93 17.63 9.86
CA GLU A 62 12.75 16.77 9.65
C GLU A 62 11.45 17.56 9.76
N LEU A 63 11.34 18.45 10.76
CA LEU A 63 10.17 19.33 10.93
C LEU A 63 10.04 20.30 9.76
N TYR A 64 11.14 20.96 9.38
CA TYR A 64 11.15 21.86 8.22
C TYR A 64 10.74 21.12 6.94
N TRP A 65 11.28 19.92 6.72
CA TRP A 65 10.97 19.10 5.57
C TRP A 65 9.48 18.70 5.56
N ALA A 66 8.91 18.31 6.70
CA ALA A 66 7.49 17.99 6.80
C ALA A 66 6.59 19.20 6.53
N GLN A 67 6.93 20.36 7.08
CA GLN A 67 6.22 21.62 6.83
C GLN A 67 6.27 22.02 5.35
N HIS A 68 7.44 21.91 4.72
CA HIS A 68 7.62 22.24 3.30
C HIS A 68 6.77 21.36 2.38
N HIS A 69 6.56 20.09 2.77
CA HIS A 69 5.75 19.14 2.00
C HIS A 69 4.30 19.05 2.49
N GLU A 70 3.87 19.96 3.37
CA GLU A 70 2.52 19.99 3.94
C GLU A 70 2.10 18.65 4.57
N ARG A 71 3.04 17.97 5.26
CA ARG A 71 2.80 16.67 5.89
C ARG A 71 2.60 16.86 7.40
N PRO A 72 1.54 16.30 8.02
CA PRO A 72 1.36 16.36 9.46
C PRO A 72 2.59 15.85 10.21
N PHE A 73 2.96 16.50 11.31
CA PHE A 73 4.11 16.11 12.13
C PHE A 73 3.69 15.98 13.59
N THR A 74 3.86 14.78 14.15
CA THR A 74 3.53 14.47 15.54
C THR A 74 4.76 13.97 16.28
N GLU A 75 4.94 14.45 17.51
CA GLU A 75 5.94 13.95 18.46
C GLU A 75 5.25 13.28 19.65
N GLN A 76 5.73 12.09 20.01
CA GLN A 76 5.36 11.40 21.25
C GLN A 76 6.63 11.20 22.11
N VAL A 77 6.68 11.83 23.27
CA VAL A 77 7.77 11.65 24.24
C VAL A 77 7.56 10.33 24.98
N LEU A 78 8.54 9.43 24.89
CA LEU A 78 8.45 8.09 25.47
C LEU A 78 9.06 8.06 26.87
N GLU A 79 8.33 7.48 27.83
CA GLU A 79 8.84 7.17 29.17
C GLU A 79 9.61 5.85 29.11
N LEU A 80 10.93 5.94 29.04
CA LEU A 80 11.82 4.77 28.99
C LEU A 80 12.76 4.78 30.19
N SER A 81 13.03 3.59 30.75
CA SER A 81 14.02 3.44 31.81
C SER A 81 15.41 3.87 31.32
N THR A 82 16.27 4.30 32.25
CA THR A 82 17.66 4.66 31.90
C THR A 82 18.40 3.54 31.17
N GLY A 83 18.14 2.28 31.54
CA GLY A 83 18.69 1.11 30.87
C GLY A 83 18.19 0.97 29.44
N ALA A 84 16.88 1.11 29.22
CA ALA A 84 16.27 1.07 27.88
C ALA A 84 16.82 2.17 26.97
N VAL A 85 16.99 3.40 27.49
CA VAL A 85 17.57 4.52 26.72
C VAL A 85 19.02 4.24 26.33
N GLN A 86 19.83 3.69 27.25
CA GLN A 86 21.23 3.35 26.96
C GLN A 86 21.33 2.23 25.93
N GLN A 87 20.51 1.18 26.07
CA GLN A 87 20.46 0.08 25.12
C GLN A 87 20.05 0.58 23.72
N LEU A 88 19.02 1.42 23.64
CA LEU A 88 18.56 2.01 22.39
C LEU A 88 19.66 2.83 21.70
N LYS A 89 20.36 3.69 22.46
CA LYS A 89 21.50 4.47 21.93
C LYS A 89 22.61 3.55 21.38
N GLN A 90 22.97 2.50 22.11
CA GLN A 90 24.01 1.56 21.69
C GLN A 90 23.60 0.82 20.42
N GLN A 91 22.36 0.33 20.36
CA GLN A 91 21.83 -0.40 19.21
C GLN A 91 21.79 0.48 17.95
N LEU A 92 21.31 1.72 18.07
CA LEU A 92 21.27 2.67 16.96
C LEU A 92 22.67 3.06 16.47
N ALA A 93 23.62 3.31 17.39
CA ALA A 93 25.01 3.60 17.03
C ALA A 93 25.68 2.43 16.30
N GLN A 94 25.46 1.20 16.78
CA GLN A 94 25.98 -0.01 16.13
C GLN A 94 25.36 -0.21 14.75
N HIS A 95 24.06 0.04 14.60
CA HIS A 95 23.37 -0.12 13.33
C HIS A 95 23.76 0.95 12.30
N TYR A 96 24.20 2.14 12.74
CA TYR A 96 24.65 3.20 11.85
C TYR A 96 26.03 2.93 11.22
N LEU A 97 26.78 1.94 11.71
CA LEU A 97 28.06 1.55 11.12
C LEU A 97 27.91 1.18 9.62
N PRO A 98 28.90 1.51 8.76
CA PRO A 98 28.80 1.28 7.31
C PRO A 98 28.39 -0.14 6.91
N GLU A 99 28.84 -1.14 7.65
CA GLU A 99 28.56 -2.56 7.47
C GLU A 99 27.14 -2.98 7.88
N ASN A 100 26.47 -2.22 8.76
CA ASN A 100 25.19 -2.59 9.37
C ASN A 100 24.02 -1.73 8.88
N ARG A 101 24.29 -0.50 8.40
CA ARG A 101 23.24 0.48 8.12
C ARG A 101 22.34 0.12 6.95
N ARG A 102 22.78 -0.78 6.07
CA ARG A 102 22.02 -1.24 4.90
C ARG A 102 21.22 -2.49 5.24
N TYR A 103 19.99 -2.54 4.77
CA TYR A 103 19.11 -3.68 4.95
C TYR A 103 18.21 -3.90 3.73
N ARG A 104 17.84 -5.16 3.51
CA ARG A 104 16.85 -5.51 2.49
C ARG A 104 15.49 -4.98 2.90
N TYR A 105 14.94 -4.08 2.12
CA TYR A 105 13.65 -3.49 2.35
C TYR A 105 12.54 -4.47 1.99
N ASP A 106 11.59 -4.62 2.89
CA ASP A 106 10.29 -5.22 2.63
C ASP A 106 9.23 -4.25 3.12
N TYR A 107 8.29 -3.92 2.26
CA TYR A 107 7.30 -2.90 2.55
C TYR A 107 6.43 -3.24 3.77
N PHE A 108 6.15 -4.52 4.05
CA PHE A 108 5.29 -4.95 5.16
C PHE A 108 6.08 -5.52 6.36
N ALA A 109 7.30 -5.98 6.13
CA ALA A 109 8.06 -6.73 7.14
C ALA A 109 9.39 -6.07 7.55
N ASN A 110 9.99 -5.22 6.71
CA ASN A 110 11.30 -4.63 6.97
C ASN A 110 11.42 -3.23 6.36
N ASN A 111 10.69 -2.28 6.93
CA ASN A 111 10.60 -0.87 6.56
C ASN A 111 10.93 0.05 7.75
N CYS A 112 10.78 1.36 7.55
CA CYS A 112 11.08 2.35 8.58
C CYS A 112 10.35 2.13 9.92
N ALA A 113 9.05 1.85 9.87
CA ALA A 113 8.22 1.65 11.06
C ALA A 113 8.57 0.34 11.77
N THR A 114 8.77 -0.74 11.02
CA THR A 114 9.18 -2.02 11.62
C THR A 114 10.55 -1.94 12.28
N LYS A 115 11.51 -1.18 11.71
CA LYS A 115 12.82 -0.94 12.35
C LYS A 115 12.66 -0.21 13.67
N VAL A 116 11.92 0.90 13.68
CA VAL A 116 11.65 1.67 14.91
C VAL A 116 10.95 0.80 15.95
N ARG A 117 9.89 0.08 15.56
CA ARG A 117 9.17 -0.88 16.40
C ARG A 117 10.10 -1.92 17.01
N ASP A 118 10.98 -2.52 16.21
CA ASP A 118 11.85 -3.60 16.65
C ASP A 118 12.94 -3.09 17.62
N PHE A 119 13.53 -1.92 17.37
CA PHE A 119 14.48 -1.30 18.31
C PHE A 119 13.81 -0.94 19.64
N LEU A 120 12.62 -0.35 19.60
CA LEU A 120 11.85 -0.06 20.82
C LEU A 120 11.53 -1.34 21.58
N ASN A 121 11.06 -2.38 20.89
CA ASN A 121 10.72 -3.66 21.50
C ASN A 121 11.94 -4.34 22.14
N GLN A 122 13.11 -4.27 21.52
CA GLN A 122 14.33 -4.82 22.11
C GLN A 122 14.78 -4.03 23.34
N ALA A 123 14.65 -2.70 23.32
CA ALA A 123 15.00 -1.84 24.45
C ALA A 123 14.03 -1.98 25.64
N THR A 124 12.82 -2.49 25.42
CA THR A 124 11.80 -2.73 26.45
C THR A 124 11.57 -4.22 26.74
N ASP A 125 12.58 -5.07 26.51
CA ASP A 125 12.55 -6.50 26.83
C ASP A 125 11.31 -7.25 26.27
N GLY A 126 10.82 -6.84 25.10
CA GLY A 126 9.73 -7.50 24.40
C GLY A 126 8.32 -7.03 24.80
N GLU A 127 8.18 -6.02 25.66
CA GLU A 127 6.88 -5.53 26.11
C GLU A 127 5.97 -5.10 24.95
N LEU A 128 6.53 -4.38 23.97
CA LEU A 128 5.77 -3.89 22.82
C LEU A 128 5.17 -5.05 22.02
N TYR A 129 5.95 -6.10 21.77
CA TYR A 129 5.48 -7.31 21.11
C TYR A 129 4.37 -7.98 21.91
N GLN A 130 4.55 -8.14 23.23
CA GLN A 130 3.58 -8.80 24.10
C GLN A 130 2.19 -8.14 24.01
N ARG A 131 2.13 -6.80 24.01
CA ARG A 131 0.87 -6.05 23.91
C ARG A 131 0.29 -6.02 22.49
N ALA A 132 1.10 -6.25 21.47
CA ALA A 132 0.70 -6.11 20.06
C ALA A 132 0.32 -7.45 19.37
N GLN A 133 0.18 -8.55 20.12
CA GLN A 133 -0.15 -9.87 19.55
C GLN A 133 -1.60 -9.99 19.08
N ALA A 134 -2.52 -9.23 19.69
CA ALA A 134 -3.93 -9.29 19.34
C ALA A 134 -4.18 -8.87 17.87
N LEU A 135 -5.22 -9.45 17.27
CA LEU A 135 -5.68 -9.03 15.95
C LEU A 135 -6.11 -7.56 15.99
N SER A 136 -5.61 -6.80 15.03
CA SER A 136 -6.04 -5.42 14.76
C SER A 136 -7.34 -5.43 13.94
N PRO A 137 -8.08 -4.31 13.89
CA PRO A 137 -9.22 -4.19 12.98
C PRO A 137 -8.79 -4.07 11.50
N TYR A 138 -7.50 -4.07 11.19
CA TYR A 138 -6.97 -3.81 9.86
C TYR A 138 -6.52 -5.07 9.13
N SER A 139 -6.55 -4.98 7.81
CA SER A 139 -5.81 -5.81 6.86
C SER A 139 -4.73 -4.96 6.17
N TYR A 140 -3.83 -5.59 5.40
CA TYR A 140 -2.89 -4.82 4.58
C TYR A 140 -3.61 -3.96 3.54
N ALA A 141 -4.70 -4.46 2.94
CA ALA A 141 -5.52 -3.70 2.01
C ALA A 141 -6.14 -2.45 2.67
N ASP A 142 -6.63 -2.57 3.91
CA ASP A 142 -7.21 -1.45 4.67
C ASP A 142 -6.18 -0.32 4.86
N LEU A 143 -4.91 -0.67 5.10
CA LEU A 143 -3.84 0.30 5.38
C LEU A 143 -3.14 0.83 4.12
N THR A 144 -3.29 0.16 2.97
CA THR A 144 -2.58 0.52 1.73
C THR A 144 -3.47 1.13 0.65
N LEU A 145 -4.73 0.70 0.52
CA LEU A 145 -5.64 1.22 -0.51
C LEU A 145 -5.97 2.71 -0.38
N PRO A 146 -5.97 3.36 0.80
CA PRO A 146 -6.15 4.81 0.84
C PRO A 146 -5.21 5.53 -0.13
N ALA A 147 -3.93 5.14 -0.16
CA ALA A 147 -2.88 5.60 -1.08
C ALA A 147 -3.09 7.08 -1.48
N HIS A 148 -3.04 7.96 -0.47
CA HIS A 148 -3.46 9.36 -0.60
C HIS A 148 -2.77 10.04 -1.79
N HIS A 149 -3.58 10.66 -2.64
CA HIS A 149 -3.18 11.39 -3.84
C HIS A 149 -2.44 10.57 -4.91
N GLN A 150 -2.38 9.24 -4.74
CA GLN A 150 -1.74 8.29 -5.64
C GLN A 150 -2.79 7.39 -6.31
N SER A 151 -3.77 7.98 -7.01
CA SER A 151 -4.91 7.23 -7.57
C SER A 151 -4.53 6.11 -8.55
N ALA A 152 -3.46 6.27 -9.33
CA ALA A 152 -2.97 5.21 -10.22
C ALA A 152 -2.36 4.05 -9.43
N MET A 153 -1.57 4.34 -8.39
CA MET A 153 -1.04 3.33 -7.47
C MET A 153 -2.18 2.61 -6.75
N ARG A 154 -3.18 3.34 -6.24
CA ARG A 154 -4.37 2.77 -5.62
C ARG A 154 -5.07 1.76 -6.54
N PHE A 155 -5.26 2.12 -7.81
CA PHE A 155 -5.82 1.21 -8.80
C PHE A 155 -4.92 -0.01 -9.01
N GLY A 156 -3.61 0.18 -9.15
CA GLY A 156 -2.64 -0.91 -9.29
C GLY A 156 -2.65 -1.87 -8.11
N LEU A 157 -2.70 -1.36 -6.88
CA LEU A 157 -2.81 -2.15 -5.65
C LEU A 157 -4.14 -2.91 -5.60
N ALA A 158 -5.26 -2.25 -5.89
CA ALA A 158 -6.57 -2.90 -5.92
C ALA A 158 -6.64 -4.06 -6.95
N VAL A 159 -5.97 -3.91 -8.09
CA VAL A 159 -5.83 -4.97 -9.11
C VAL A 159 -4.88 -6.08 -8.64
N GLY A 160 -3.73 -5.70 -8.09
CA GLY A 160 -2.63 -6.60 -7.72
C GLY A 160 -2.81 -7.36 -6.42
N PHE A 161 -3.67 -6.90 -5.50
CA PHE A 161 -3.91 -7.56 -4.23
C PHE A 161 -4.74 -8.83 -4.37
N GLY A 162 -4.22 -9.90 -3.79
CA GLY A 162 -4.89 -11.17 -3.64
C GLY A 162 -5.38 -11.42 -2.22
N TYR A 163 -5.76 -12.67 -1.96
CA TYR A 163 -6.37 -13.12 -0.71
C TYR A 163 -5.62 -12.66 0.55
N GLN A 164 -4.29 -12.73 0.53
CA GLN A 164 -3.45 -12.40 1.68
C GLN A 164 -3.59 -10.93 2.11
N ALA A 165 -3.74 -10.01 1.16
CA ALA A 165 -3.84 -8.58 1.47
C ALA A 165 -5.11 -8.24 2.28
N TYR A 166 -6.17 -9.06 2.16
CA TYR A 166 -7.46 -8.84 2.81
C TYR A 166 -7.60 -9.58 4.16
N GLN A 167 -6.59 -10.35 4.58
CA GLN A 167 -6.62 -11.01 5.89
C GLN A 167 -6.37 -10.02 7.02
N LYS A 168 -7.06 -10.21 8.15
CA LYS A 168 -6.80 -9.42 9.35
C LYS A 168 -5.41 -9.73 9.91
N ILE A 169 -4.71 -8.69 10.32
CA ILE A 169 -3.33 -8.75 10.80
C ILE A 169 -3.25 -8.33 12.27
N SER A 170 -2.24 -8.79 13.00
CA SER A 170 -2.01 -8.35 14.38
C SER A 170 -1.59 -6.88 14.44
N TYR A 171 -1.71 -6.24 15.60
CA TYR A 171 -1.12 -4.91 15.80
C TYR A 171 0.39 -4.89 15.53
N TRP A 172 1.10 -5.98 15.85
CA TRP A 172 2.52 -6.12 15.55
C TRP A 172 2.80 -5.98 14.04
N GLN A 173 2.02 -6.68 13.22
CA GLN A 173 2.12 -6.58 11.76
C GLN A 173 1.65 -5.21 11.25
N ALA A 174 0.56 -4.67 11.80
CA ALA A 174 0.02 -3.38 11.41
C ALA A 174 0.96 -2.21 11.74
N MET A 175 1.84 -2.34 12.74
CA MET A 175 2.91 -1.38 13.04
C MET A 175 4.00 -1.30 11.95
N ALA A 176 3.84 -1.99 10.82
CA ALA A 176 4.55 -1.65 9.59
C ALA A 176 4.11 -0.27 9.02
N PHE A 177 3.03 0.32 9.52
CA PHE A 177 2.51 1.61 9.09
C PHE A 177 2.74 2.69 10.16
N PRO A 178 3.36 3.84 9.81
CA PRO A 178 3.68 4.93 10.74
C PRO A 178 2.51 5.44 11.59
N LEU A 179 1.32 5.60 11.00
CA LEU A 179 0.16 6.06 11.77
C LEU A 179 -0.33 5.01 12.77
N VAL A 180 -0.18 3.72 12.45
CA VAL A 180 -0.58 2.64 13.36
C VAL A 180 0.34 2.57 14.57
N ILE A 181 1.67 2.73 14.40
CA ILE A 181 2.57 2.79 15.56
C ILE A 181 2.26 4.01 16.43
N LYS A 182 2.02 5.18 15.83
CA LYS A 182 1.61 6.39 16.56
C LYS A 182 0.36 6.14 17.40
N ASP A 183 -0.70 5.64 16.76
CA ASP A 183 -1.98 5.37 17.42
C ASP A 183 -1.86 4.26 18.47
N PHE A 184 -1.00 3.27 18.23
CA PHE A 184 -0.73 2.21 19.20
C PHE A 184 -0.11 2.78 20.48
N PHE A 185 0.83 3.72 20.34
CA PHE A 185 1.42 4.42 21.47
C PHE A 185 0.43 5.35 22.18
N SER A 186 -0.46 6.00 21.44
CA SER A 186 -1.50 6.87 22.03
C SER A 186 -2.52 6.11 22.89
N HIS A 187 -2.78 4.83 22.59
CA HIS A 187 -3.88 4.09 23.22
C HIS A 187 -3.45 2.83 23.99
N GLN A 188 -2.66 1.94 23.38
CA GLN A 188 -2.28 0.65 23.97
C GLN A 188 -0.98 0.72 24.79
N MET A 189 -0.14 1.73 24.54
CA MET A 189 1.06 2.05 25.34
C MET A 189 0.97 3.45 25.95
N ALA A 190 -0.24 3.91 26.30
CA ALA A 190 -0.45 5.26 26.83
C ALA A 190 0.34 5.51 28.14
N ASP A 191 0.60 4.47 28.93
CA ASP A 191 1.45 4.49 30.12
C ASP A 191 2.93 4.72 29.81
N ALA A 192 3.36 4.49 28.57
CA ALA A 192 4.72 4.72 28.09
C ALA A 192 4.87 6.05 27.33
N VAL A 193 3.83 6.88 27.26
CA VAL A 193 3.86 8.20 26.59
C VAL A 193 3.62 9.30 27.63
N THR A 194 4.60 10.18 27.84
CA THR A 194 4.44 11.31 28.77
C THR A 194 3.80 12.53 28.14
N TYR A 195 4.03 12.73 26.84
CA TYR A 195 3.55 13.88 26.11
C TYR A 195 3.35 13.52 24.64
N GLU A 196 2.22 13.91 24.06
CA GLU A 196 1.94 13.82 22.64
C GLU A 196 1.53 15.19 22.11
N ALA A 197 2.13 15.61 21.00
CA ALA A 197 1.78 16.87 20.35
C ALA A 197 1.85 16.78 18.83
N VAL A 198 0.81 17.32 18.19
CA VAL A 198 0.81 17.63 16.77
C VAL A 198 1.53 18.97 16.60
N ILE A 199 2.79 18.92 16.16
CA ILE A 199 3.65 20.10 15.99
C ILE A 199 3.27 20.87 14.73
N TYR A 200 2.84 20.16 13.69
CA TYR A 200 2.36 20.76 12.45
C TYR A 200 1.21 19.95 11.87
N GLN A 201 0.18 20.66 11.40
CA GLN A 201 -0.98 20.10 10.72
C GLN A 201 -1.28 20.98 9.50
N PRO A 202 -1.24 20.43 8.27
CA PRO A 202 -1.62 21.16 7.07
C PRO A 202 -3.14 21.43 7.06
N PRO A 203 -3.61 22.44 6.30
CA PRO A 203 -5.03 22.63 6.06
C PRO A 203 -5.63 21.39 5.37
N ALA A 204 -6.91 21.12 5.62
CA ALA A 204 -7.60 19.99 5.00
C ALA A 204 -7.68 20.15 3.47
N ASP A 205 -7.42 19.07 2.74
CA ASP A 205 -7.54 19.08 1.28
C ASP A 205 -8.99 18.80 0.84
N SER A 206 -9.67 19.86 0.38
CA SER A 206 -11.04 19.78 -0.15
C SER A 206 -11.22 18.85 -1.36
N TRP A 207 -10.14 18.47 -2.06
CA TRP A 207 -10.19 17.63 -3.26
C TRP A 207 -9.67 16.20 -3.02
N GLU A 208 -9.41 15.81 -1.78
CA GLU A 208 -8.80 14.54 -1.43
C GLU A 208 -9.53 13.34 -2.07
N LEU A 209 -10.87 13.29 -1.99
CA LEU A 209 -11.64 12.20 -2.56
C LEU A 209 -11.45 12.09 -4.08
N LEU A 210 -11.41 13.22 -4.79
CA LEU A 210 -11.16 13.25 -6.23
C LEU A 210 -9.73 12.80 -6.53
N LYS A 211 -8.72 13.36 -5.86
CA LYS A 211 -7.31 13.02 -6.06
C LYS A 211 -7.03 11.53 -5.81
N ASN A 212 -7.68 10.94 -4.82
CA ASN A 212 -7.56 9.52 -4.48
C ASN A 212 -8.16 8.58 -5.55
N HIS A 213 -9.07 9.07 -6.39
CA HIS A 213 -9.80 8.25 -7.37
C HIS A 213 -9.67 8.74 -8.82
N ALA A 214 -8.93 9.82 -9.08
CA ALA A 214 -8.89 10.51 -10.37
C ALA A 214 -8.55 9.57 -11.53
N PHE A 215 -7.48 8.76 -11.41
CA PHE A 215 -7.10 7.79 -12.45
C PHE A 215 -8.26 6.85 -12.81
N TYR A 216 -8.91 6.26 -11.79
CA TYR A 216 -9.96 5.29 -12.00
C TYR A 216 -11.24 5.93 -12.56
N LEU A 217 -11.59 7.14 -12.12
CA LEU A 217 -12.71 7.91 -12.67
C LEU A 217 -12.50 8.31 -14.13
N VAL A 218 -11.29 8.74 -14.47
CA VAL A 218 -10.89 9.03 -15.86
C VAL A 218 -10.97 7.77 -16.71
N LEU A 219 -10.44 6.64 -16.23
CA LEU A 219 -10.53 5.35 -16.92
C LEU A 219 -11.98 4.97 -17.24
N LEU A 220 -12.86 4.99 -16.24
CA LEU A 220 -14.28 4.66 -16.42
C LEU A 220 -14.96 5.62 -17.41
N THR A 221 -14.66 6.91 -17.30
CA THR A 221 -15.25 7.93 -18.17
C THR A 221 -14.82 7.76 -19.62
N VAL A 222 -13.53 7.54 -19.87
CA VAL A 222 -13.01 7.28 -21.23
C VAL A 222 -13.65 6.04 -21.83
N LEU A 223 -13.74 4.94 -21.07
CA LEU A 223 -14.36 3.69 -21.56
C LEU A 223 -15.86 3.87 -21.86
N LEU A 224 -16.61 4.56 -21.00
CA LEU A 224 -18.03 4.82 -21.19
C LEU A 224 -18.32 5.78 -22.34
N LEU A 225 -17.52 6.84 -22.51
CA LEU A 225 -17.62 7.76 -23.64
C LEU A 225 -17.33 7.05 -24.96
N ALA A 226 -16.24 6.27 -25.01
CA ALA A 226 -15.89 5.50 -26.20
C ALA A 226 -16.96 4.45 -26.55
N TRP A 227 -17.57 3.82 -25.54
CA TRP A 227 -18.71 2.91 -25.72
C TRP A 227 -19.97 3.63 -26.23
N SER A 228 -20.22 4.86 -25.76
CA SER A 228 -21.41 5.64 -26.15
C SER A 228 -21.38 6.06 -27.63
N ILE A 229 -20.19 6.32 -28.17
CA ILE A 229 -19.98 6.72 -29.57
C ILE A 229 -20.05 5.49 -30.48
N LYS A 230 -21.08 5.39 -31.33
CA LYS A 230 -21.35 4.21 -32.18
C LYS A 230 -20.14 3.76 -33.02
N SER A 231 -19.38 4.69 -33.60
CA SER A 231 -18.21 4.38 -34.44
C SER A 231 -17.01 3.85 -33.64
N LEU A 232 -16.91 4.17 -32.36
CA LEU A 232 -15.79 3.75 -31.49
C LEU A 232 -16.15 2.53 -30.63
N ARG A 233 -17.44 2.25 -30.43
CA ARG A 233 -17.95 1.24 -29.50
C ARG A 233 -17.28 -0.13 -29.65
N SER A 234 -17.29 -0.70 -30.84
CA SER A 234 -16.73 -2.04 -31.06
C SER A 234 -15.21 -2.06 -30.87
N TYR A 235 -14.52 -0.96 -31.23
CA TYR A 235 -13.09 -0.82 -30.99
C TYR A 235 -12.78 -0.73 -29.50
N ALA A 236 -13.51 0.11 -28.75
CA ALA A 236 -13.34 0.27 -27.31
C ALA A 236 -13.53 -1.06 -26.55
N ILE A 237 -14.57 -1.83 -26.90
CA ILE A 237 -14.81 -3.15 -26.31
C ILE A 237 -13.65 -4.12 -26.62
N THR A 238 -13.22 -4.19 -27.88
CA THR A 238 -12.13 -5.07 -28.28
C THR A 238 -10.81 -4.71 -27.59
N VAL A 239 -10.45 -3.42 -27.55
CA VAL A 239 -9.25 -2.93 -26.86
C VAL A 239 -9.33 -3.24 -25.37
N TRP A 240 -10.49 -2.99 -24.74
CA TRP A 240 -10.67 -3.30 -23.33
C TRP A 240 -10.48 -4.79 -23.03
N PHE A 241 -11.10 -5.70 -23.80
CA PHE A 241 -10.91 -7.14 -23.60
C PHE A 241 -9.48 -7.59 -23.82
N TYR A 242 -8.77 -6.99 -24.78
CA TYR A 242 -7.33 -7.23 -24.95
C TYR A 242 -6.54 -6.80 -23.72
N VAL A 243 -6.69 -5.55 -23.27
CA VAL A 243 -5.99 -5.02 -22.09
C VAL A 243 -6.34 -5.82 -20.81
N ALA A 244 -7.61 -6.10 -20.59
CA ALA A 244 -8.07 -6.90 -19.45
C ALA A 244 -7.47 -8.32 -19.47
N SER A 245 -7.35 -8.94 -20.65
CA SER A 245 -6.69 -10.25 -20.77
C SER A 245 -5.19 -10.19 -20.44
N LEU A 246 -4.50 -9.11 -20.84
CA LEU A 246 -3.09 -8.89 -20.50
C LEU A 246 -2.89 -8.68 -18.99
N ILE A 247 -3.79 -7.91 -18.35
CA ILE A 247 -3.80 -7.77 -16.89
C ILE A 247 -3.96 -9.14 -16.24
N GLY A 248 -4.90 -9.96 -16.72
CA GLY A 248 -5.10 -11.33 -16.25
C GLY A 248 -3.86 -12.20 -16.29
N VAL A 249 -3.14 -12.18 -17.42
CA VAL A 249 -1.86 -12.89 -17.56
C VAL A 249 -0.83 -12.34 -16.57
N GLY A 250 -0.73 -11.02 -16.43
CA GLY A 250 0.14 -10.37 -15.45
C GLY A 250 -0.16 -10.78 -14.01
N LEU A 251 -1.44 -10.89 -13.64
CA LEU A 251 -1.87 -11.36 -12.33
C LEU A 251 -1.52 -12.83 -12.07
N LEU A 252 -1.66 -13.69 -13.08
CA LEU A 252 -1.21 -15.08 -12.97
C LEU A 252 0.30 -15.18 -12.79
N LEU A 253 1.08 -14.35 -13.48
CA LEU A 253 2.53 -14.26 -13.29
C LEU A 253 2.89 -13.74 -11.89
N LEU A 254 2.20 -12.70 -11.41
CA LEU A 254 2.40 -12.17 -10.06
C LEU A 254 2.12 -13.22 -8.98
N TRP A 255 1.06 -14.02 -9.16
CA TRP A 255 0.69 -15.05 -8.21
C TRP A 255 1.61 -16.29 -8.29
N TRP A 256 1.95 -16.78 -9.48
CA TRP A 256 2.63 -18.08 -9.61
C TRP A 256 4.14 -17.99 -9.80
N VAL A 257 4.68 -16.84 -10.19
CA VAL A 257 6.07 -16.71 -10.64
C VAL A 257 6.86 -15.70 -9.81
N LEU A 258 6.25 -14.56 -9.47
CA LEU A 258 6.97 -13.48 -8.79
C LEU A 258 6.84 -13.58 -7.26
N PRO A 259 7.87 -13.17 -6.50
CA PRO A 259 7.91 -13.31 -5.05
C PRO A 259 7.16 -12.17 -4.33
N HIS A 260 5.87 -12.00 -4.63
CA HIS A 260 5.01 -10.96 -4.04
C HIS A 260 3.86 -11.60 -3.24
N PRO A 261 4.04 -11.91 -1.94
CA PRO A 261 3.04 -12.63 -1.14
C PRO A 261 1.66 -11.95 -1.09
N MET A 262 1.60 -10.62 -1.23
CA MET A 262 0.33 -9.88 -1.26
C MET A 262 -0.48 -10.08 -2.54
N ALA A 263 0.14 -10.62 -3.60
CA ALA A 263 -0.54 -11.00 -4.83
C ALA A 263 -1.00 -12.47 -4.81
N ASP A 264 -0.70 -13.24 -3.77
CA ASP A 264 -1.10 -14.65 -3.70
C ASP A 264 -2.61 -14.81 -3.62
N GLY A 265 -3.14 -15.76 -4.39
CA GLY A 265 -4.58 -16.00 -4.45
C GLY A 265 -5.34 -14.82 -5.04
N ASN A 266 -4.76 -14.14 -6.05
CA ASN A 266 -5.39 -12.98 -6.67
C ASN A 266 -6.65 -13.36 -7.45
N PHE A 267 -7.79 -13.24 -6.77
CA PHE A 267 -9.11 -13.50 -7.32
C PHE A 267 -9.51 -12.49 -8.40
N ASN A 268 -8.83 -11.35 -8.55
CA ASN A 268 -9.08 -10.41 -9.64
C ASN A 268 -8.75 -10.99 -11.03
N VAL A 269 -8.05 -12.13 -11.11
CA VAL A 269 -7.97 -12.93 -12.34
C VAL A 269 -9.36 -13.31 -12.88
N LEU A 270 -10.37 -13.45 -12.01
CA LEU A 270 -11.74 -13.73 -12.44
C LEU A 270 -12.42 -12.52 -13.11
N LEU A 271 -12.06 -11.30 -12.71
CA LEU A 271 -12.51 -10.05 -13.36
C LEU A 271 -11.72 -9.79 -14.64
N PHE A 272 -10.39 -9.89 -14.57
CA PHE A 272 -9.46 -9.73 -15.67
C PHE A 272 -9.15 -11.08 -16.31
N ASN A 273 -10.17 -11.83 -16.73
CA ASN A 273 -9.97 -13.22 -17.16
C ASN A 273 -9.14 -13.30 -18.46
N PRO A 274 -8.01 -14.05 -18.50
CA PRO A 274 -7.20 -14.19 -19.72
C PRO A 274 -7.99 -14.70 -20.94
N LEU A 275 -9.08 -15.44 -20.73
CA LEU A 275 -9.96 -15.92 -21.79
C LEU A 275 -10.71 -14.80 -22.53
N LEU A 276 -10.73 -13.57 -22.00
CA LEU A 276 -11.25 -12.39 -22.71
C LEU A 276 -10.53 -12.17 -24.05
N PHE A 277 -9.27 -12.61 -24.18
CA PHE A 277 -8.54 -12.57 -25.45
C PHE A 277 -9.24 -13.35 -26.58
N LEU A 278 -9.94 -14.45 -26.25
CA LEU A 278 -10.69 -15.21 -27.25
C LEU A 278 -11.84 -14.40 -27.85
N LEU A 279 -12.42 -13.46 -27.09
CA LEU A 279 -13.43 -12.56 -27.62
C LEU A 279 -12.84 -11.55 -28.60
N VAL A 280 -11.54 -11.25 -28.56
CA VAL A 280 -10.87 -10.42 -29.58
C VAL A 280 -10.81 -11.15 -30.92
N LEU A 281 -10.53 -12.46 -30.89
CA LEU A 281 -10.25 -13.26 -32.09
C LEU A 281 -11.45 -13.96 -32.70
N ARG A 282 -12.48 -14.25 -31.90
CA ARG A 282 -13.60 -15.11 -32.31
C ARG A 282 -14.95 -14.44 -32.08
N LYS A 283 -15.95 -14.91 -32.83
CA LYS A 283 -17.35 -14.56 -32.54
C LYS A 283 -17.72 -15.07 -31.15
N GLN A 284 -18.44 -14.24 -30.42
CA GLN A 284 -18.90 -14.56 -29.08
C GLN A 284 -19.95 -15.68 -29.16
N SER A 285 -19.76 -16.75 -28.38
CA SER A 285 -20.72 -17.86 -28.27
C SER A 285 -21.48 -17.79 -26.94
N LEU A 286 -22.62 -18.47 -26.87
CA LEU A 286 -23.40 -18.55 -25.63
C LEU A 286 -22.57 -19.16 -24.50
N PHE A 287 -21.79 -20.21 -24.81
CA PHE A 287 -20.89 -20.86 -23.86
C PHE A 287 -19.85 -19.88 -23.29
N MET A 288 -19.17 -19.10 -24.14
CA MET A 288 -18.18 -18.11 -23.67
C MET A 288 -18.82 -17.02 -22.81
N THR A 289 -20.00 -16.56 -23.20
CA THR A 289 -20.75 -15.55 -22.45
C THR A 289 -21.16 -16.07 -21.08
N ALA A 290 -21.66 -17.31 -21.00
CA ALA A 290 -22.02 -17.95 -19.74
C ALA A 290 -20.79 -18.15 -18.85
N LEU A 291 -19.67 -18.64 -19.40
CA LEU A 291 -18.43 -18.85 -18.66
C LEU A 291 -17.88 -17.56 -18.06
N LEU A 292 -17.76 -16.49 -18.86
CA LEU A 292 -17.28 -15.19 -18.39
C LEU A 292 -18.27 -14.53 -17.43
N GLY A 293 -19.57 -14.69 -17.65
CA GLY A 293 -20.61 -14.24 -16.72
C GLY A 293 -20.50 -14.92 -15.35
N ILE A 294 -20.30 -16.24 -15.32
CA ILE A 294 -20.05 -17.00 -14.08
C ILE A 294 -18.76 -16.51 -13.41
N SER A 295 -17.69 -16.28 -14.18
CA SER A 295 -16.42 -15.72 -13.66
C SER A 295 -16.65 -14.40 -12.92
N LEU A 296 -17.41 -13.47 -13.51
CA LEU A 296 -17.76 -12.19 -12.88
C LEU A 296 -18.65 -12.35 -11.65
N PHE A 297 -19.60 -13.30 -11.68
CA PHE A 297 -20.46 -13.58 -10.54
C PHE A 297 -19.67 -14.14 -9.34
N VAL A 298 -18.76 -15.08 -9.58
CA VAL A 298 -17.86 -15.63 -8.55
C VAL A 298 -16.93 -14.54 -8.04
N TRP A 299 -16.38 -13.70 -8.93
CA TRP A 299 -15.57 -12.55 -8.53
C TRP A 299 -16.32 -11.61 -7.59
N LEU A 300 -17.58 -11.29 -7.90
CA LEU A 300 -18.42 -10.43 -7.06
C LEU A 300 -18.65 -11.04 -5.67
N GLY A 301 -18.80 -12.36 -5.57
CA GLY A 301 -18.88 -13.07 -4.29
C GLY A 301 -17.63 -12.87 -3.43
N PHE A 302 -16.44 -13.03 -4.02
CA PHE A 302 -15.17 -12.76 -3.33
C PHE A 302 -15.02 -11.29 -2.96
N ALA A 303 -15.32 -10.38 -3.89
CA ALA A 303 -15.23 -8.94 -3.65
C ALA A 303 -16.16 -8.50 -2.50
N TRP A 304 -17.35 -9.07 -2.41
CA TRP A 304 -18.28 -8.83 -1.31
C TRP A 304 -17.73 -9.37 0.01
N TYR A 305 -17.32 -10.64 0.03
CA TYR A 305 -16.83 -11.31 1.24
C TYR A 305 -15.59 -10.66 1.86
N TRP A 306 -14.65 -10.19 1.02
CA TRP A 306 -13.40 -9.57 1.47
C TRP A 306 -13.42 -8.03 1.49
N GLY A 307 -14.54 -7.39 1.15
CA GLY A 307 -14.61 -5.93 1.14
C GLY A 307 -13.85 -5.27 -0.03
N ALA A 308 -13.49 -6.02 -1.08
CA ALA A 308 -12.72 -5.53 -2.23
C ALA A 308 -13.59 -4.76 -3.24
N TRP A 309 -14.31 -3.74 -2.77
CA TRP A 309 -15.36 -3.08 -3.55
C TRP A 309 -14.84 -2.09 -4.61
N TYR A 310 -13.55 -1.72 -4.54
CA TYR A 310 -12.97 -0.68 -5.39
C TYR A 310 -13.15 -0.97 -6.89
N LEU A 311 -13.08 -2.23 -7.31
CA LEU A 311 -13.17 -2.63 -8.72
C LEU A 311 -14.61 -2.96 -9.19
N VAL A 312 -15.62 -2.84 -8.33
CA VAL A 312 -17.02 -3.17 -8.67
C VAL A 312 -17.56 -2.35 -9.87
N PRO A 313 -17.33 -1.02 -9.97
CA PRO A 313 -17.74 -0.26 -11.16
C PRO A 313 -17.17 -0.83 -12.47
N LEU A 314 -15.93 -1.31 -12.45
CA LEU A 314 -15.29 -1.92 -13.62
C LEU A 314 -15.88 -3.29 -13.98
N MET A 315 -16.36 -4.03 -12.98
CA MET A 315 -17.13 -5.27 -13.23
C MET A 315 -18.44 -4.96 -13.97
N PHE A 316 -19.16 -3.90 -13.61
CA PHE A 316 -20.38 -3.52 -14.33
C PHE A 316 -20.09 -3.12 -15.78
N LEU A 317 -18.96 -2.41 -16.00
CA LEU A 317 -18.49 -2.08 -17.34
C LEU A 317 -18.15 -3.34 -18.17
N HIS A 318 -17.56 -4.37 -17.54
CA HIS A 318 -17.35 -5.67 -18.20
C HIS A 318 -18.66 -6.34 -18.61
N VAL A 319 -19.66 -6.38 -17.73
CA VAL A 319 -20.98 -6.93 -18.06
C VAL A 319 -21.60 -6.16 -19.23
N LEU A 320 -21.57 -4.83 -19.19
CA LEU A 320 -22.06 -3.98 -20.27
C LEU A 320 -21.39 -4.31 -21.61
N PHE A 321 -20.07 -4.48 -21.62
CA PHE A 321 -19.31 -4.77 -22.83
C PHE A 321 -19.60 -6.18 -23.36
N LEU A 322 -19.75 -7.17 -22.48
CA LEU A 322 -20.12 -8.54 -22.86
C LEU A 322 -21.51 -8.60 -23.51
N VAL A 323 -22.49 -7.90 -22.94
CA VAL A 323 -23.86 -7.83 -23.49
C VAL A 323 -23.88 -7.07 -24.81
N THR A 324 -23.20 -5.92 -24.88
CA THR A 324 -23.14 -5.10 -26.10
C THR A 324 -22.51 -5.89 -27.25
N ARG A 325 -21.40 -6.61 -26.99
CA ARG A 325 -20.74 -7.43 -28.01
C ARG A 325 -21.61 -8.59 -28.48
N TRP A 326 -22.33 -9.26 -27.57
CA TRP A 326 -23.27 -10.33 -27.91
C TRP A 326 -24.34 -9.86 -28.89
N GLN A 327 -24.91 -8.67 -28.66
CA GLN A 327 -25.90 -8.05 -29.54
C GLN A 327 -25.33 -7.66 -30.92
N GLN A 328 -24.02 -7.38 -31.01
CA GLN A 328 -23.36 -7.10 -32.29
C GLN A 328 -23.00 -8.37 -33.07
N SER A 329 -22.90 -9.52 -32.39
CA SER A 329 -22.54 -10.81 -32.99
C SER A 329 -23.71 -11.71 -33.35
N SER A 330 -24.88 -11.46 -32.74
CA SER A 330 -26.17 -12.08 -33.04
C SER A 330 -26.81 -11.39 -34.24
#